data_AF-A0A168HVX0-F1
#
_entry.id   AF-A0A168HVX0-F1
#
_cell.length_a   1.000
_cell.length_b   1.000
_cell.length_c   1.000
_cell.angle_alpha   90.00
_cell.angle_beta   90.00
_cell.angle_gamma   90.00
#
_symmetry.space_group_name_H-M   'P 1'
#
loop_
_entity.id
_entity.type
_entity.pdbx_description
1 polymer ?
#
loop_
_entity_poly.entity_id
_entity_poly.type
_entity_poly.pdbx_seq_one_letter_code
_entity_poly.pdbx_strand_id
1 'polypeptide(L)' 'MHLKMSPASSDSVPPKSENTVTQTITIANPKKEQLRLKYKVTYEQFGVEMEQSGDYHDN' A
#
# COMPACT_ATOMS: atom_id res chain seq x y z
N MET A 1 10.40 2.44 -14.48
CA MET A 1 9.94 1.37 -13.57
C MET A 1 8.54 0.94 -13.98
N HIS A 2 8.18 -0.33 -13.82
CA HIS A 2 6.79 -0.78 -13.98
C HIS A 2 6.32 -1.39 -12.68
N LEU A 3 5.16 -0.95 -12.19
CA LEU A 3 4.57 -1.41 -10.93
C LEU A 3 3.33 -2.25 -11.23
N LYS A 4 3.22 -3.42 -10.59
CA LYS A 4 2.04 -4.28 -10.61
C LYS A 4 1.57 -4.50 -9.17
N MET A 5 0.30 -4.23 -8.92
CA MET A 5 -0.35 -4.52 -7.64
C MET A 5 -1.17 -5.78 -7.76
N SER A 6 -0.96 -6.70 -6.82
CA SER A 6 -1.83 -7.86 -6.64
C SER A 6 -3.10 -7.44 -5.89
N PRO A 7 -4.17 -8.25 -5.88
CA PRO A 7 -5.28 -8.04 -4.97
C PRO A 7 -4.81 -7.97 -3.51
N ALA A 8 -5.50 -7.18 -2.69
CA ALA A 8 -5.31 -7.19 -1.25
C ALA A 8 -5.84 -8.51 -0.66
N SER A 9 -5.32 -8.92 0.49
CA SER A 9 -5.75 -10.14 1.17
C SER A 9 -7.17 -10.06 1.74
N SER A 10 -7.68 -8.84 1.96
CA SER A 10 -9.05 -8.55 2.40
C SER A 10 -9.32 -7.06 2.19
N ASP A 11 -10.60 -6.68 2.06
CA ASP A 11 -11.04 -5.28 1.98
C ASP A 11 -11.36 -4.68 3.36
N SER A 12 -11.24 -5.48 4.43
CA SER A 12 -11.55 -5.06 5.80
C SER A 12 -10.48 -5.49 6.81
N VAL A 13 -10.21 -4.60 7.77
CA VAL A 13 -9.36 -4.85 8.94
C VAL A 13 -10.26 -4.89 10.19
N PRO A 14 -10.33 -6.01 10.93
CA PRO A 14 -11.17 -6.08 12.12
C PRO A 14 -10.68 -5.15 13.23
N PRO A 15 -11.59 -4.46 13.94
CA PRO A 15 -11.21 -3.56 15.03
C PRO A 15 -10.58 -4.35 16.19
N LYS A 16 -9.59 -3.74 16.86
CA LYS A 16 -8.88 -4.32 18.03
C LYS A 16 -8.27 -5.71 17.75
N SER A 17 -7.90 -5.98 16.51
CA SER A 17 -7.22 -7.23 16.12
C SER A 17 -5.75 -6.98 15.81
N GLU A 18 -4.94 -8.02 15.90
CA GLU A 18 -3.58 -8.05 15.35
C GLU A 18 -3.58 -8.47 13.86
N ASN A 19 -4.77 -8.67 13.27
CA ASN A 19 -4.90 -9.08 11.88
C ASN A 19 -4.51 -7.92 10.96
N THR A 20 -3.81 -8.25 9.88
CA THR A 20 -3.36 -7.27 8.90
C THR A 20 -3.92 -7.59 7.51
N VAL A 21 -4.21 -6.54 6.76
CA VAL A 21 -4.46 -6.62 5.32
C VAL A 21 -3.13 -6.40 4.62
N THR A 22 -2.79 -7.29 3.70
CA THR A 22 -1.53 -7.23 2.95
C THR A 22 -1.82 -7.15 1.46
N GLN A 23 -1.01 -6.39 0.72
CA GLN A 23 -1.09 -6.29 -0.72
C GLN A 23 0.32 -6.39 -1.30
N THR A 24 0.53 -7.35 -2.19
CA THR A 24 1.85 -7.53 -2.81
C THR A 24 2.03 -6.58 -3.98
N ILE A 25 3.13 -5.82 -3.97
CA ILE A 25 3.52 -4.92 -5.04
C ILE A 25 4.82 -5.44 -5.67
N THR A 26 4.81 -5.67 -6.99
CA THR A 26 5.99 -6.06 -7.75
C THR A 26 6.46 -4.89 -8.62
N ILE A 27 7.74 -4.54 -8.50
CA ILE A 27 8.34 -3.41 -9.23
C ILE A 27 9.46 -3.92 -10.14
N ALA A 28 9.27 -3.79 -11.45
CA ALA A 28 10.32 -4.03 -12.42
C ALA A 28 11.18 -2.77 -12.58
N ASN A 29 12.44 -2.86 -12.15
CA ASN A 29 13.44 -1.80 -12.23
C ASN A 29 14.70 -2.26 -12.99
N PRO A 30 14.62 -2.45 -14.33
CA PRO A 30 15.74 -3.00 -15.11
C PRO A 30 16.97 -2.07 -15.13
N LYS A 31 16.75 -0.75 -14.99
CA LYS A 31 17.81 0.25 -14.98
C LYS A 31 18.49 0.42 -13.61
N LYS A 32 17.98 -0.25 -12.57
CA LYS A 32 18.47 -0.16 -11.19
C LYS A 32 18.59 1.28 -10.67
N GLU A 33 17.67 2.15 -11.11
CA GLU A 33 17.58 3.52 -10.62
C GLU A 33 17.09 3.53 -9.16
N GLN A 34 17.40 4.58 -8.40
CA GLN A 34 16.97 4.69 -7.00
C GLN A 34 15.44 4.56 -6.89
N LEU A 35 14.98 3.64 -6.04
CA LEU A 35 13.56 3.37 -5.90
C LEU A 35 12.87 4.51 -5.15
N ARG A 36 11.78 5.01 -5.74
CA ARG A 36 10.88 5.99 -5.12
C ARG A 36 9.44 5.55 -5.32
N LEU A 37 8.70 5.40 -4.24
CA LEU A 37 7.31 4.95 -4.23
C LEU A 37 6.46 5.97 -3.51
N LYS A 38 5.36 6.40 -4.14
CA LYS A 38 4.30 7.14 -3.49
C LYS A 38 3.14 6.21 -3.22
N TYR A 39 2.58 6.23 -2.03
CA TYR A 39 1.40 5.44 -1.70
C TYR A 39 0.28 6.32 -1.19
N LYS A 40 -0.95 5.88 -1.46
CA LYS A 40 -2.19 6.44 -0.95
C LYS A 40 -3.11 5.29 -0.57
N VAL A 41 -3.66 5.35 0.63
CA VAL A 41 -4.60 4.39 1.19
C VAL A 41 -5.84 5.16 1.61
N THR A 42 -6.99 4.70 1.15
CA THR A 42 -8.30 5.28 1.49
C THR A 42 -9.15 4.19 2.13
N TYR A 43 -9.78 4.50 3.26
CA TYR A 43 -10.64 3.54 3.96
C TYR A 43 -11.74 4.28 4.73
N GLU A 44 -12.84 3.59 5.02
CA GLU A 44 -13.88 4.12 5.90
C GLU A 44 -13.62 3.66 7.34
N GLN A 45 -13.71 4.57 8.30
CA GLN A 45 -13.67 4.25 9.72
C GLN A 45 -14.77 5.01 10.47
N PHE A 46 -15.67 4.28 11.13
CA PHE A 46 -16.82 4.84 11.85
C PHE A 46 -17.70 5.78 11.00
N GLY A 47 -17.91 5.44 9.72
CA GLY A 47 -18.71 6.24 8.78
C GLY A 47 -18.00 7.48 8.23
N VAL A 48 -16.69 7.63 8.47
CA VAL A 48 -15.87 8.74 7.98
C VAL A 48 -14.85 8.21 6.98
N GLU A 49 -14.73 8.85 5.83
CA GLU A 49 -13.68 8.57 4.86
C GLU A 49 -12.33 9.09 5.37
N MET A 50 -11.36 8.18 5.41
CA MET A 50 -10.00 8.45 5.84
C MET A 50 -9.06 8.32 4.65
N GLU A 51 -8.05 9.19 4.59
CA GLU A 51 -6.98 9.14 3.60
C GLU A 51 -5.62 9.20 4.30
N GLN A 52 -4.74 8.29 3.91
CA GLN A 52 -3.35 8.26 4.32
C GLN A 52 -2.46 8.23 3.09
N SER A 53 -1.44 9.08 3.04
CA SER A 53 -0.49 9.09 1.94
C SER A 53 0.93 9.27 2.46
N GLY A 54 1.91 8.83 1.68
CA GLY A 54 3.31 8.97 2.02
C GLY A 54 4.22 8.57 0.88
N ASP A 55 5.52 8.77 1.12
CA ASP A 55 6.59 8.45 0.19
C ASP A 55 7.55 7.45 0.84
N TYR A 56 7.93 6.41 0.10
CA TYR A 56 8.99 5.47 0.46
C TYR A 56 10.16 5.64 -0.50
N HIS A 57 11.35 5.75 0.08
CA HIS A 57 12.61 5.85 -0.65
C HIS A 57 13.58 4.80 -0.09
N ASP A 58 14.23 4.07 -0.99
CA ASP A 58 15.34 3.18 -0.60
C ASP A 58 16.60 4.04 -0.36
N ASN A 59 17.27 3.81 0.78
CA ASN A 59 18.43 4.59 1.24
C ASN A 59 19.73 4.08 0.61
#